data_AF-A0A2N5H7C3-F1
#
_entry.id   AF-A0A2N5H7C3-F1
#
_cell.length_a   1.000
_cell.length_b   1.000
_cell.length_c   1.000
_cell.angle_alpha   90.00
_cell.angle_beta   90.00
_cell.angle_gamma   90.00
#
_symmetry.space_group_name_H-M   'P 1'
#
loop_
_entity.id
_entity.type
_entity.pdbx_description
1 polymer ?
#
loop_
_entity_poly.entity_id
_entity_poly.type
_entity_poly.pdbx_seq_one_letter_code
_entity_poly.pdbx_strand_id
1 'polypeptide(L)'
;MGKINKLADLCWEGLTLQHVSNKEVVIPYVFFFIFTFIFELFLAFLFLSSIFIFGSFGYKPNVQYYLSGIILVLMLFLTVPLLITTIRKIH
;
A
#
# COMPACT_ATOMS: atom_id res chain seq x y z
N MET A 1 12.59 15.10 20.13
CA MET A 1 11.28 14.50 19.75
C MET A 1 10.52 15.29 18.67
N GLY A 2 10.55 16.64 18.64
CA GLY A 2 9.74 17.42 17.68
C GLY A 2 10.13 17.40 16.19
N LYS A 3 11.39 17.08 15.84
CA LYS A 3 11.83 17.08 14.42
C LYS A 3 11.36 15.86 13.62
N ILE A 4 11.26 14.69 14.25
CA ILE A 4 10.82 13.45 13.58
C ILE A 4 9.33 13.53 13.28
N ASN A 5 8.53 14.04 14.22
CA ASN A 5 7.10 14.28 14.00
C ASN A 5 6.90 15.24 12.83
N LYS A 6 7.66 16.33 12.75
CA LYS A 6 7.57 17.30 11.65
C LYS A 6 7.93 16.69 10.28
N LEU A 7 8.88 15.76 10.22
CA LEU A 7 9.23 15.05 8.98
C LEU A 7 8.16 14.03 8.58
N ALA A 8 7.58 13.32 9.56
CA ALA A 8 6.45 12.42 9.32
C ALA A 8 5.23 13.19 8.82
N ASP A 9 4.94 14.34 9.41
CA ASP A 9 3.86 15.24 8.98
C ASP A 9 4.10 15.75 7.55
N LEU A 10 5.31 16.24 7.23
CA LEU A 10 5.65 16.67 5.87
C LEU A 10 5.57 15.54 4.84
N CYS A 11 5.99 14.32 5.21
CA CYS A 11 5.87 13.14 4.35
C CYS A 11 4.40 12.81 4.11
N TRP A 12 3.58 12.84 5.17
CA TRP A 12 2.14 12.58 5.08
C TRP A 12 1.40 13.64 4.25
N GLU A 13 1.76 14.90 4.40
CA GLU A 13 1.24 16.03 3.61
C GLU A 13 1.62 15.90 2.13
N GLY A 14 2.84 15.44 1.83
CA GLY A 14 3.30 15.16 0.47
C GLY A 14 2.56 13.97 -0.16
N LEU A 15 2.40 12.89 0.60
CA LEU A 15 1.77 11.65 0.15
C LEU A 15 0.27 11.82 -0.10
N THR A 16 -0.40 12.67 0.69
CA THR A 16 -1.82 13.05 0.53
C THR A 16 -2.04 14.23 -0.42
N LEU A 17 -0.97 14.72 -1.07
CA LEU A 17 -0.97 15.91 -1.94
C LEU A 17 -1.69 17.09 -1.28
N GLN A 18 -1.53 17.31 0.03
CA GLN A 18 -2.35 18.24 0.82
C GLN A 18 -2.42 19.64 0.20
N HIS A 19 -1.30 20.09 -0.37
CA HIS A 19 -1.09 21.43 -0.91
C HIS A 19 -1.19 21.52 -2.46
N VAL A 20 -1.41 20.42 -3.16
CA VAL A 20 -1.47 20.39 -4.64
C VAL A 20 -2.91 20.10 -5.07
N SER A 21 -3.58 21.13 -5.59
CA SER A 21 -4.97 21.05 -6.06
C SER A 21 -5.12 20.99 -7.58
N ASN A 22 -4.00 20.96 -8.33
CA ASN A 22 -4.08 20.93 -9.79
C ASN A 22 -4.56 19.54 -10.26
N LYS A 23 -5.77 19.49 -10.83
CA LYS A 23 -6.45 18.25 -11.26
C LYS A 23 -5.62 17.46 -12.27
N GLU A 24 -4.81 18.13 -13.09
CA GLU A 24 -3.92 17.47 -14.08
C GLU A 24 -2.84 16.59 -13.42
N VAL A 25 -2.46 16.88 -12.17
CA VAL A 25 -1.46 16.11 -11.41
C VAL A 25 -2.12 15.09 -10.49
N VAL A 26 -3.29 15.43 -9.92
CA VAL A 26 -3.99 14.55 -8.98
C VAL A 26 -4.56 13.30 -9.68
N ILE A 27 -5.08 13.45 -10.90
CA ILE A 27 -5.65 12.31 -11.69
C ILE A 27 -4.60 11.21 -11.96
N PRO A 28 -3.43 11.48 -12.57
CA PRO A 28 -2.43 10.43 -12.82
C PRO A 28 -1.92 9.79 -11.52
N TYR A 29 -1.87 10.56 -10.43
CA TYR A 29 -1.48 10.04 -9.11
C TYR A 29 -2.52 9.08 -8.50
N VAL A 30 -3.81 9.36 -8.69
CA VAL A 30 -4.88 8.42 -8.31
C VAL A 30 -4.82 7.15 -9.15
N PHE A 31 -4.59 7.25 -10.47
CA PHE A 31 -4.38 6.08 -11.30
C PHE A 31 -3.20 5.24 -10.82
N PHE A 32 -2.07 5.87 -10.48
CA PHE A 32 -0.92 5.19 -9.90
C PHE A 32 -1.31 4.40 -8.66
N PHE A 33 -1.99 5.01 -7.68
CA PHE A 33 -2.43 4.29 -6.48
C PHE A 33 -3.44 3.18 -6.76
N ILE A 34 -4.34 3.34 -7.73
CA ILE A 34 -5.26 2.28 -8.15
C ILE A 34 -4.46 1.09 -8.71
N PHE A 35 -3.48 1.34 -9.58
CA PHE A 35 -2.63 0.27 -10.11
C PHE A 35 -1.78 -0.39 -9.01
N THR A 36 -1.22 0.39 -8.08
CA THR A 36 -0.50 -0.13 -6.91
C THR A 36 -1.41 -1.03 -6.07
N PHE A 37 -2.64 -0.61 -5.81
CA PHE A 37 -3.61 -1.40 -5.06
C PHE A 37 -3.99 -2.71 -5.77
N ILE A 38 -4.22 -2.66 -7.08
CA ILE A 38 -4.48 -3.88 -7.88
C ILE A 38 -3.29 -4.84 -7.82
N PHE A 39 -2.07 -4.31 -7.93
CA PHE A 39 -0.85 -5.10 -7.83
C PHE A 39 -0.67 -5.74 -6.44
N GLU A 40 -0.95 -5.00 -5.36
CA GLU A 40 -0.94 -5.54 -4.00
C GLU A 40 -1.97 -6.67 -3.81
N LEU A 41 -3.18 -6.51 -4.35
CA LEU A 41 -4.19 -7.58 -4.33
C LEU A 41 -3.74 -8.82 -5.09
N PHE A 42 -3.09 -8.64 -6.24
CA PHE A 42 -2.51 -9.75 -6.99
C PHE A 42 -1.43 -10.49 -6.18
N LEU A 43 -0.54 -9.75 -5.52
CA LEU A 43 0.45 -10.35 -4.61
C LEU A 43 -0.20 -11.07 -3.43
N ALA A 44 -1.28 -10.53 -2.86
CA ALA A 44 -2.03 -11.16 -1.78
C ALA A 44 -2.66 -12.48 -2.23
N PHE A 45 -3.21 -12.51 -3.44
CA PHE A 45 -3.72 -13.73 -4.04
C PHE A 45 -2.62 -14.77 -4.25
N LEU A 46 -1.46 -14.37 -4.77
CA LEU A 46 -0.31 -15.28 -4.94
C LEU A 46 0.19 -15.82 -3.59
N PHE A 47 0.22 -14.97 -2.56
CA PHE A 47 0.61 -15.36 -1.20
C PHE A 47 -0.37 -16.37 -0.59
N LEU A 48 -1.68 -16.14 -0.74
CA LEU A 48 -2.72 -17.08 -0.29
C LEU A 48 -2.63 -18.41 -1.05
N SER A 49 -2.47 -18.34 -2.38
CA SER A 49 -2.32 -19.53 -3.23
C SER A 49 -1.09 -20.34 -2.85
N SER A 50 0.02 -19.68 -2.55
CA SER A 50 1.26 -20.32 -2.12
C SER A 50 1.12 -20.97 -0.74
N ILE A 51 0.44 -20.34 0.22
CA ILE A 51 0.10 -20.96 1.52
C ILE A 51 -0.74 -22.23 1.30
N PHE A 52 -1.75 -22.16 0.45
CA PHE A 52 -2.62 -23.30 0.16
C PHE A 52 -1.84 -24.49 -0.42
N ILE A 53 -0.92 -24.22 -1.34
CA ILE A 53 -0.02 -25.23 -1.91
C ILE A 53 0.88 -25.81 -0.82
N PHE A 54 1.56 -24.99 -0.03
CA PHE A 54 2.43 -25.49 1.04
C PHE A 54 1.68 -26.34 2.05
N GLY A 55 0.46 -25.94 2.42
CA GLY A 55 -0.42 -26.72 3.30
C GLY A 55 -0.80 -28.07 2.70
N SER A 56 -1.12 -28.11 1.40
CA SER A 56 -1.52 -29.34 0.69
C SER A 56 -0.35 -30.33 0.53
N PHE A 57 0.87 -29.84 0.32
CA PHE A 57 2.06 -30.66 0.14
C PHE A 57 2.88 -30.88 1.42
N GLY A 58 2.43 -30.37 2.57
CA GLY A 58 3.10 -30.54 3.87
C GLY A 58 4.43 -29.81 4.02
N TYR A 59 4.72 -28.84 3.14
CA TYR A 59 5.94 -28.03 3.22
C TYR A 59 5.78 -26.92 4.27
N LYS A 60 6.83 -26.72 5.08
CA LYS A 60 6.90 -25.60 6.02
C LYS A 60 7.54 -24.39 5.34
N PRO A 61 6.83 -23.26 5.19
CA PRO A 61 7.40 -22.05 4.62
C PRO A 61 8.56 -21.52 5.48
N ASN A 62 9.54 -20.87 4.85
CA ASN A 62 10.65 -20.24 5.55
C ASN A 62 10.19 -18.96 6.30
N VAL A 63 10.94 -18.51 7.31
CA VAL A 63 10.70 -17.26 8.05
C VAL A 63 10.59 -16.05 7.11
N GLN A 64 11.38 -16.02 6.04
CA GLN A 64 11.32 -14.99 5.00
C GLN A 64 9.93 -14.90 4.33
N TYR A 65 9.25 -16.03 4.18
CA TYR A 65 7.91 -16.08 3.63
C TYR A 65 6.91 -15.38 4.56
N TYR A 66 6.96 -15.64 5.86
CA TYR A 66 6.11 -14.96 6.83
C TYR A 66 6.39 -13.45 6.91
N LEU A 67 7.66 -13.05 6.84
CA LEU A 67 8.05 -11.63 6.76
C LEU A 67 7.46 -10.94 5.52
N SER A 68 7.46 -11.61 4.37
CA SER A 68 6.87 -11.06 3.15
C SER A 68 5.36 -10.81 3.29
N GLY A 69 4.64 -11.70 3.99
CA GLY A 69 3.22 -11.51 4.30
C GLY A 69 2.97 -10.30 5.21
N ILE A 70 3.81 -10.10 6.23
CA ILE A 70 3.72 -8.92 7.12
C ILE A 70 3.93 -7.63 6.33
N ILE A 71 4.95 -7.60 5.47
CA ILE A 71 5.24 -6.43 4.60
C ILE A 71 4.04 -6.15 3.69
N LEU A 72 3.46 -7.18 3.09
CA LEU A 72 2.30 -7.03 2.21
C LEU A 72 1.08 -6.44 2.94
N VAL A 73 0.80 -6.89 4.16
CA VAL A 73 -0.28 -6.32 4.99
C VAL A 73 0.01 -4.85 5.34
N LEU A 74 1.26 -4.52 5.66
CA LEU A 74 1.66 -3.15 6.00
C LEU A 74 1.56 -2.21 4.79
N MET A 75 1.92 -2.68 3.59
CA MET A 75 1.73 -1.94 2.35
C MET A 75 0.25 -1.68 2.07
N LEU A 76 -0.60 -2.72 2.12
CA LEU A 76 -2.06 -2.56 1.95
C LEU A 76 -2.65 -1.57 2.97
N PHE A 77 -2.19 -1.63 4.23
CA PHE A 77 -2.64 -0.72 5.27
C PHE A 77 -2.29 0.75 4.98
N LEU A 78 -1.20 1.03 4.28
CA LEU A 78 -0.82 2.38 3.87
C LEU A 78 -1.52 2.80 2.56
N THR A 79 -1.60 1.90 1.59
CA THR A 79 -2.14 2.19 0.25
C THR A 79 -3.64 2.49 0.29
N VAL A 80 -4.43 1.77 1.09
CA VAL A 80 -5.88 1.98 1.22
C VAL A 80 -6.26 3.40 1.69
N PRO A 81 -5.75 3.92 2.82
CA PRO A 81 -6.10 5.27 3.28
C PRO A 81 -5.58 6.35 2.33
N LEU A 82 -4.45 6.15 1.66
CA LEU A 82 -3.93 7.09 0.66
C LEU A 82 -4.83 7.16 -0.57
N LEU A 83 -5.30 6.01 -1.04
CA LEU A 83 -6.24 5.95 -2.16
C LEU A 83 -7.57 6.63 -1.80
N ILE A 84 -8.12 6.37 -0.61
CA ILE A 84 -9.36 7.01 -0.13
C ILE A 84 -9.21 8.53 -0.01
N THR A 85 -8.13 9.00 0.64
CA THR A 85 -7.90 10.44 0.84
C THR A 85 -7.67 11.17 -0.48
N THR A 86 -6.99 10.54 -1.44
CA THR A 86 -6.73 11.14 -2.74
C THR A 86 -7.98 11.15 -3.64
N ILE A 87 -8.80 10.08 -3.64
CA ILE A 87 -10.08 10.05 -4.37
C ILE A 87 -11.06 11.10 -3.83
N ARG A 88 -11.15 11.26 -2.50
CA ARG A 88 -12.02 12.28 -1.87
C ARG A 88 -11.69 13.71 -2.33
N LYS A 89 -10.47 13.98 -2.80
CA LYS A 89 -10.09 15.30 -3.33
C LYS A 89 -10.46 15.53 -4.79
N ILE A 90 -10.69 14.46 -5.56
CA ILE A 90 -11.10 14.58 -6.96
C ILE A 90 -12.59 14.90 -7.07
N HIS A 91 -13.40 14.37 -6.16
CA HIS A 91 -14.85 14.61 -6.06
C HIS A 91 -15.13 15.93 -5.35
#